data_AF-A0AAN0MKL2-F1
#
_entry.id   AF-A0AAN0MKL2-F1
#
_cell.length_a   1.000
_cell.length_b   1.000
_cell.length_c   1.000
_cell.angle_alpha   90.00
_cell.angle_beta   90.00
_cell.angle_gamma   90.00
#
_symmetry.space_group_name_H-M   'P 1'
#
loop_
_entity.id
_entity.type
_entity.pdbx_description
1 polymer ?
#
loop_
_entity_poly.entity_id
_entity_poly.type
_entity_poly.pdbx_seq_one_letter_code
_entity_poly.pdbx_strand_id
1 'polypeptide(L)' 'MITHLKFFALRLLNRETVNHGDDSIYQGITELMSRAYASAMKVYDYVEKHYNCQLTTDEIMFLTIHINRLQPSPS' A
#
# COMPACT_ATOMS: atom_id res chain seq x y z
N MET A 1 -11.72 15.69 -0.32
CA MET A 1 -10.34 16.12 -0.61
C MET A 1 -9.34 14.97 -0.40
N ILE A 2 -9.54 13.82 -1.05
CA ILE A 2 -8.63 12.64 -0.96
C ILE A 2 -8.06 12.29 -2.35
N THR A 3 -8.80 12.61 -3.40
CA THR A 3 -8.41 12.43 -4.80
C THR A 3 -7.13 13.19 -5.14
N HIS A 4 -6.98 14.44 -4.71
CA HIS A 4 -5.76 15.22 -5.00
C HIS A 4 -4.52 14.64 -4.36
N LEU A 5 -4.59 14.12 -3.12
CA LEU A 5 -3.44 13.48 -2.47
C LEU A 5 -3.14 12.10 -3.09
N LYS A 6 -4.17 11.35 -3.50
CA LYS A 6 -4.00 10.10 -4.29
C LYS A 6 -3.31 10.39 -5.62
N PHE A 7 -3.79 11.37 -6.38
CA PHE A 7 -3.18 11.77 -7.65
C PHE A 7 -1.80 12.40 -7.46
N PHE A 8 -1.54 13.11 -6.35
CA PHE A 8 -0.23 13.66 -6.05
C PHE A 8 0.79 12.57 -5.71
N ALA A 9 0.42 11.61 -4.86
CA ALA A 9 1.26 10.44 -4.57
C ALA A 9 1.50 9.63 -5.84
N LEU A 10 0.45 9.33 -6.62
CA LEU A 10 0.57 8.63 -7.91
C LEU A 10 1.41 9.40 -8.94
N ARG A 11 1.34 10.74 -8.96
CA ARG A 11 2.16 11.58 -9.84
C ARG A 11 3.62 11.66 -9.39
N LEU A 12 3.87 11.62 -8.09
CA LEU A 12 5.22 11.52 -7.54
C LEU A 12 5.83 10.17 -7.91
N LEU A 13 5.06 9.08 -7.73
CA LEU A 13 5.43 7.71 -8.10
C LEU A 13 5.63 7.54 -9.63
N ASN A 14 4.74 8.11 -10.45
CA ASN A 14 4.84 8.01 -11.93
C ASN A 14 5.85 8.98 -12.56
N ARG A 15 6.45 9.90 -11.80
CA ARG A 15 7.51 10.79 -12.30
C ARG A 15 8.90 10.18 -12.20
N GLU A 16 9.06 9.08 -11.48
CA GLU A 16 10.20 8.18 -11.65
C GLU A 16 9.88 7.23 -12.80
N THR A 17 10.10 7.70 -14.02
CA THR A 17 10.21 6.83 -15.19
C THR A 17 11.42 5.93 -15.04
N VAL A 18 11.31 4.87 -14.24
CA VAL A 18 12.26 3.75 -14.24
C VAL A 18 11.44 2.48 -14.07
N ASN A 19 11.51 1.65 -15.11
CA ASN A 19 11.05 0.26 -15.23
C ASN A 19 10.20 -0.34 -14.09
N HIS A 20 9.06 -0.93 -14.46
CA HIS A 20 8.22 -1.83 -13.66
C HIS A 20 8.97 -3.09 -13.12
N GLY A 21 9.99 -2.89 -12.31
CA GLY A 21 10.82 -3.91 -11.68
C GLY A 21 11.53 -3.40 -10.43
N ASP A 22 11.02 -2.35 -9.79
CA ASP A 22 11.65 -1.74 -8.63
C ASP A 22 10.87 -2.08 -7.36
N ASP A 23 11.09 -3.30 -6.87
CA ASP A 23 10.66 -3.75 -5.53
C ASP A 23 11.09 -2.76 -4.42
N SER A 24 12.07 -1.89 -4.70
CA SER A 24 12.57 -0.87 -3.78
C SER A 24 11.52 0.15 -3.35
N ILE A 25 10.58 0.54 -4.23
CA ILE A 25 9.52 1.49 -3.88
C ILE A 25 8.53 0.83 -2.92
N TYR A 26 8.16 -0.43 -3.21
CA TYR A 26 7.29 -1.21 -2.35
C TYR A 26 7.95 -1.44 -1.00
N GLN A 27 9.22 -1.86 -0.97
CA GLN A 27 10.02 -1.99 0.24
C GLN A 27 10.07 -0.69 1.04
N GLY A 28 10.29 0.46 0.39
CA GLY A 28 10.30 1.75 1.08
C GLY A 28 8.96 2.09 1.76
N ILE A 29 7.84 1.77 1.12
CA ILE A 29 6.51 1.99 1.71
C ILE A 29 6.20 0.97 2.81
N THR A 30 6.57 -0.31 2.63
CA THR A 30 6.36 -1.33 3.67
C THR A 30 7.21 -1.06 4.90
N GLU A 31 8.41 -0.51 4.75
CA GLU A 31 9.23 -0.06 5.87
C GLU A 31 8.63 1.17 6.56
N LEU A 32 8.28 2.21 5.78
CA LEU A 32 7.72 3.46 6.29
C LEU A 32 6.37 3.25 7.01
N MET A 33 5.53 2.35 6.49
CA MET A 33 4.18 2.08 6.96
C MET A 33 4.03 0.66 7.51
N SER A 34 5.07 0.12 8.14
CA SER A 34 5.15 -1.28 8.60
C SER A 34 3.92 -1.78 9.39
N ARG A 35 3.36 -0.94 10.27
CA ARG A 35 2.14 -1.29 11.03
C ARG A 35 0.89 -1.43 10.15
N ALA A 36 0.74 -0.53 9.19
CA ALA A 36 -0.37 -0.58 8.25
C ALA A 36 -0.19 -1.71 7.23
N TYR A 37 1.04 -1.96 6.79
CA TYR A 37 1.37 -3.08 5.90
C TYR A 37 1.11 -4.43 6.58
N ALA A 38 1.52 -4.60 7.83
CA ALA A 38 1.21 -5.80 8.60
C ALA A 38 -0.31 -6.02 8.76
N SER A 39 -1.08 -4.93 8.88
CA SER A 39 -2.53 -5.00 8.92
C SER A 39 -3.13 -5.36 7.55
N ALA A 40 -2.56 -4.84 6.46
CA ALA A 40 -2.95 -5.19 5.11
C ALA A 40 -2.69 -6.67 4.81
N MET A 41 -1.56 -7.22 5.26
CA MET A 41 -1.27 -8.65 5.07
C MET A 41 -2.23 -9.58 5.83
N LYS A 42 -2.71 -9.18 7.01
CA LYS A 42 -3.77 -9.94 7.71
C LYS A 42 -5.06 -10.00 6.89
N VAL A 43 -5.38 -8.93 6.19
CA VAL A 43 -6.55 -8.88 5.28
C VAL A 43 -6.30 -9.74 4.05
N TYR A 44 -5.08 -9.70 3.48
CA TYR A 44 -4.67 -10.60 2.41
C TYR A 44 -4.86 -12.08 2.80
N ASP A 45 -4.29 -12.50 3.95
CA ASP A 45 -4.38 -13.88 4.41
C ASP A 45 -5.83 -14.33 4.62
N TYR A 46 -6.68 -13.43 5.12
CA TYR A 46 -8.11 -13.69 5.28
C TYR A 46 -8.80 -13.85 3.93
N VAL A 47 -8.54 -12.95 2.98
CA VAL A 47 -9.17 -13.01 1.64
C VAL A 47 -8.73 -14.25 0.88
N GLU A 48 -7.44 -14.59 0.93
CA GLU A 48 -6.91 -15.79 0.29
C GLU A 48 -7.54 -17.06 0.90
N LYS A 49 -7.58 -17.16 2.22
CA LYS A 49 -8.13 -18.34 2.92
C LYS A 49 -9.63 -18.53 2.73
N HIS A 50 -10.40 -17.45 2.70
CA HIS A 50 -11.87 -17.52 2.67
C HIS A 50 -12.48 -17.43 1.27
N TYR A 51 -11.78 -16.80 0.32
CA TYR A 51 -12.29 -16.54 -1.02
C TYR A 51 -11.40 -17.10 -2.14
N ASN A 52 -10.28 -17.75 -1.80
CA ASN A 52 -9.32 -18.31 -2.75
C ASN A 52 -8.86 -17.27 -3.79
N CYS A 53 -8.73 -16.03 -3.34
CA CYS A 53 -8.40 -14.86 -4.14
C CYS A 53 -7.09 -14.26 -3.62
N GLN A 54 -6.10 -14.10 -4.50
CA GLN A 54 -4.82 -13.50 -4.18
C GLN A 54 -4.82 -12.04 -4.59
N LEU A 55 -4.56 -11.15 -3.63
CA LEU A 55 -4.38 -9.73 -3.95
C LEU A 55 -3.00 -9.51 -4.57
N THR A 56 -2.98 -8.64 -5.57
CA THR A 56 -1.74 -8.15 -6.18
C THR A 56 -0.97 -7.23 -5.23
N THR A 57 0.33 -7.04 -5.49
CA THR A 57 1.16 -6.08 -4.74
C THR A 57 0.51 -4.70 -4.70
N ASP A 58 -0.01 -4.22 -5.84
CA ASP A 58 -0.69 -2.91 -5.94
C ASP A 58 -1.90 -2.80 -5.01
N GLU A 59 -2.71 -3.86 -4.90
CA GLU A 59 -3.88 -3.92 -4.03
C GLU A 59 -3.48 -3.91 -2.55
N ILE A 60 -2.43 -4.67 -2.18
CA ILE A 60 -1.86 -4.67 -0.83
C ILE A 60 -1.31 -3.29 -0.47
N MET A 61 -0.63 -2.62 -1.40
CA MET A 61 -0.13 -1.25 -1.21
C MET A 61 -1.25 -0.24 -1.05
N PHE A 62 -2.30 -0.36 -1.87
CA PHE A 62 -3.48 0.50 -1.76
C PHE A 62 -4.16 0.34 -0.40
N LEU A 63 -4.30 -0.90 0.07
CA LEU A 63 -4.87 -1.23 1.37
C LEU A 63 -3.98 -0.69 2.51
N THR A 64 -2.67 -0.85 2.40
CA THR A 64 -1.66 -0.32 3.34
C THR A 64 -1.80 1.19 3.50
N ILE A 65 -1.86 1.93 2.39
CA ILE A 65 -2.02 3.39 2.41
C ILE A 65 -3.38 3.78 3.03
N HIS A 66 -4.44 3.02 2.76
CA HIS A 66 -5.76 3.27 3.35
C HIS A 66 -5.76 3.05 4.87
N ILE A 67 -5.19 1.95 5.35
CA ILE A 67 -5.11 1.63 6.78
C ILE A 67 -4.25 2.68 7.49
N ASN A 68 -3.10 3.06 6.93
CA ASN A 68 -2.22 4.05 7.53
C ASN A 68 -2.90 5.42 7.70
N ARG A 69 -3.82 5.78 6.79
CA ARG A 69 -4.61 7.02 6.89
C ARG A 69 -5.72 6.98 7.94
N LEU A 70 -6.16 5.78 8.33
CA LEU A 70 -7.19 5.58 9.35
C LEU A 70 -6.61 5.41 10.75
N GLN A 71 -5.32 5.08 10.86
CA GLN A 71 -4.64 5.04 12.15
C GLN A 71 -4.39 6.46 12.69
N PRO A 72 -4.81 6.77 13.93
CA PRO A 72 -4.44 8.02 14.56
C PRO A 72 -2.92 8.05 14.78
N SER A 73 -2.30 9.20 14.48
CA SER A 73 -0.88 9.46 14.71
C SER A 73 -0.49 9.09 16.16
N PRO A 74 0.60 8.34 16.38
CA PRO A 74 1.06 8.07 17.74
C PRO A 74 1.44 9.40 18.39
N SER A 75 0.87 9.65 19.58
CA SER A 75 1.22 10.77 20.46
C SER A 75 2.59 10.54 21.09
#